data_AF-A0A6L7TWD5-F1
#
_entry.id   AF-A0A6L7TWD5-F1
#
_cell.length_a   1.000
_cell.length_b   1.000
_cell.length_c   1.000
_cell.angle_alpha   90.00
_cell.angle_beta   90.00
_cell.angle_gamma   90.00
#
_symmetry.space_group_name_H-M   'P 1'
#
loop_
_entity.id
_entity.type
_entity.pdbx_description
1 polymer ?
#
loop_
_entity_poly.entity_id
_entity_poly.type
_entity_poly.pdbx_seq_one_letter_code
_entity_poly.pdbx_strand_id
1 'polypeptide(L)'
;MAKETGSNRRNTVSISAQIPVELGEMLSEISRAEKRPKSYYVKKALESFLMSKLEDIEDYEEADRVYKEFIASGEKSIPFSEIQKKYDL
;
A
#
# COMPACT_ATOMS: atom_id res chain seq x y z
N MET A 1 -3.27 -7.03 47.31
CA MET A 1 -2.17 -6.70 46.38
C MET A 1 -2.49 -7.29 45.02
N ALA A 2 -3.06 -6.48 44.13
CA ALA A 2 -3.32 -6.89 42.76
C ALA A 2 -1.99 -6.79 41.98
N LYS A 3 -1.56 -7.89 41.36
CA LYS A 3 -0.42 -7.87 40.45
C LYS A 3 -0.87 -7.20 39.15
N GLU A 4 -0.43 -5.97 38.94
CA GLU A 4 -0.45 -5.33 37.62
C GLU A 4 0.31 -6.22 36.65
N THR A 5 -0.43 -6.84 35.74
CA THR A 5 0.13 -7.62 34.64
C THR A 5 0.66 -6.62 33.62
N GLY A 6 1.97 -6.40 33.63
CA GLY A 6 2.65 -5.58 32.64
C GLY A 6 2.28 -6.03 31.23
N SER A 7 1.68 -5.11 30.47
CA SER A 7 1.37 -5.29 29.05
C SER A 7 2.67 -5.51 28.28
N ASN A 8 3.02 -6.77 28.05
CA ASN A 8 4.10 -7.16 27.14
C ASN A 8 3.66 -6.86 25.70
N ARG A 9 3.82 -5.61 25.24
CA ARG A 9 3.52 -5.22 23.85
C ARG A 9 4.56 -5.90 22.96
N ARG A 10 4.13 -6.95 22.25
CA ARG A 10 4.93 -7.52 21.17
C ARG A 10 5.00 -6.50 20.03
N ASN A 11 6.19 -6.01 19.73
CA ASN A 11 6.45 -5.05 18.63
C ASN A 11 6.56 -5.73 17.25
N THR A 12 6.29 -7.03 17.15
CA THR A 12 6.38 -7.81 15.91
C THR A 12 5.29 -8.88 15.86
N VAL A 13 4.81 -9.16 14.65
CA VAL A 13 3.86 -10.24 14.35
C VAL A 13 4.51 -11.19 13.34
N SER A 14 4.26 -12.50 13.49
CA SER A 14 4.72 -13.52 12.54
C SER A 14 3.64 -13.81 11.50
N ILE A 15 4.03 -13.90 10.24
CA ILE A 15 3.16 -14.31 9.12
C ILE A 15 3.66 -15.63 8.54
N SER A 16 2.73 -16.48 8.09
CA SER A 16 3.03 -17.72 7.36
C SER A 16 2.18 -17.75 6.11
N ALA A 17 2.79 -18.05 4.96
CA ALA A 17 2.12 -18.12 3.67
C ALA A 17 2.76 -19.21 2.81
N GLN A 18 1.94 -19.86 1.98
CA GLN A 18 2.43 -20.73 0.92
C GLN A 18 2.71 -19.89 -0.32
N ILE A 19 3.83 -20.15 -0.98
CA ILE A 19 4.23 -19.49 -2.23
C ILE A 19 4.57 -20.53 -3.28
N PRO A 20 4.44 -20.21 -4.59
CA PRO A 20 5.00 -21.01 -5.67
C PRO A 20 6.45 -21.41 -5.41
N VAL A 21 6.81 -22.63 -5.82
CA VAL A 21 8.15 -23.19 -5.59
C VAL A 21 9.21 -22.31 -6.24
N GLU A 22 8.92 -21.82 -7.44
CA GLU A 22 9.78 -20.97 -8.25
C GLU A 22 10.10 -19.64 -7.51
N LEU A 23 9.12 -19.06 -6.82
CA LEU A 23 9.35 -17.87 -5.98
C LEU A 23 10.26 -18.19 -4.79
N GLY A 24 10.07 -19.36 -4.18
CA GLY A 24 10.93 -19.83 -3.08
C GLY A 24 12.39 -20.03 -3.50
N GLU A 25 12.60 -20.54 -4.71
CA GLU A 25 13.93 -20.72 -5.32
C GLU A 25 14.59 -19.37 -5.61
N MET A 26 13.90 -18.45 -6.30
CA MET A 26 14.40 -17.10 -6.58
C MET A 26 14.76 -16.35 -5.29
N LEU A 27 13.90 -16.41 -4.26
CA LEU A 27 14.17 -15.79 -2.97
C LEU A 27 15.40 -16.40 -2.27
N SER A 28 15.63 -17.71 -2.44
CA SER A 28 16.80 -18.39 -1.89
C SER A 28 18.09 -17.98 -2.60
N GLU A 29 18.05 -17.82 -3.92
CA GLU A 29 19.18 -17.38 -4.72
C GLU A 29 19.63 -15.96 -4.35
N ILE A 30 18.69 -15.01 -4.32
CA ILE A 30 18.95 -13.61 -3.95
C ILE A 30 19.49 -13.52 -2.52
N SER A 31 18.83 -14.21 -1.58
CA SER A 31 19.25 -14.27 -0.17
C SER A 31 20.69 -14.75 -0.02
N ARG A 32 21.11 -15.75 -0.80
CA ARG A 32 22.48 -16.27 -0.80
C ARG A 32 23.46 -15.28 -1.44
N ALA A 33 23.12 -14.73 -2.61
CA ALA A 33 24.00 -13.84 -3.36
C ALA A 33 24.34 -12.56 -2.57
N GLU A 34 23.34 -11.98 -1.92
CA GLU A 34 23.48 -10.71 -1.18
C GLU A 34 23.79 -10.90 0.31
N LYS A 35 23.87 -12.14 0.80
CA LYS A 35 24.13 -12.49 2.20
C LYS A 35 23.13 -11.83 3.17
N ARG A 36 21.85 -11.83 2.79
CA ARG A 36 20.74 -11.31 3.59
C ARG A 36 19.72 -12.41 3.85
N PRO A 37 19.07 -12.44 5.04
CA PRO A 37 18.04 -13.44 5.31
C PRO A 37 16.81 -13.22 4.41
N LYS A 38 16.13 -14.29 4.02
CA LYS A 38 14.88 -14.24 3.23
C LYS A 38 13.84 -13.27 3.79
N SER A 39 13.71 -13.21 5.11
CA SER A 39 12.78 -12.32 5.81
C SER A 39 13.04 -10.84 5.55
N TYR A 40 14.27 -10.44 5.22
CA TYR A 40 14.58 -9.06 4.82
C TYR A 40 13.80 -8.67 3.56
N TYR A 41 13.85 -9.50 2.51
CA TYR A 41 13.16 -9.24 1.25
C TYR A 41 11.65 -9.37 1.39
N VAL A 42 11.18 -10.38 2.14
CA VAL A 42 9.73 -10.53 2.41
C VAL A 42 9.19 -9.30 3.13
N LYS A 43 9.90 -8.80 4.15
CA LYS A 43 9.51 -7.57 4.86
C LYS A 43 9.50 -6.37 3.91
N LYS A 44 10.55 -6.18 3.11
CA LYS A 44 10.69 -5.03 2.21
C LYS A 44 9.62 -5.03 1.11
N ALA A 45 9.37 -6.18 0.50
CA ALA A 45 8.34 -6.33 -0.51
C ALA A 45 6.95 -6.08 0.09
N LEU A 46 6.67 -6.62 1.27
CA LEU A 46 5.39 -6.41 1.95
C LEU A 46 5.18 -4.94 2.36
N GLU A 47 6.21 -4.28 2.91
CA GLU A 47 6.19 -2.85 3.23
C GLU A 47 5.86 -2.01 2.00
N SER A 48 6.61 -2.19 0.91
CA SER A 48 6.39 -1.45 -0.34
C SER A 48 5.01 -1.70 -0.93
N PHE A 49 4.54 -2.95 -0.94
CA PHE A 49 3.25 -3.31 -1.50
C PHE A 49 2.09 -2.73 -0.68
N LEU A 50 2.16 -2.82 0.65
CA LEU A 50 1.12 -2.28 1.53
C LEU A 50 1.07 -0.75 1.47
N MET A 51 2.22 -0.07 1.40
CA MET A 51 2.23 1.38 1.25
C MET A 51 1.54 1.82 -0.05
N SER A 52 1.88 1.20 -1.18
CA SER A 52 1.20 1.48 -2.46
C SER A 52 -0.31 1.16 -2.40
N LYS A 53 -0.71 0.09 -1.72
CA LYS A 53 -2.13 -0.25 -1.58
C LYS A 53 -2.90 0.72 -0.69
N LEU A 54 -2.25 1.29 0.32
CA LEU A 54 -2.85 2.33 1.16
C LEU A 54 -3.00 3.63 0.38
N GLU A 55 -1.98 4.02 -0.39
CA GLU A 55 -2.05 5.16 -1.31
C GLU A 55 -3.20 5.00 -2.32
N ASP A 56 -3.31 3.83 -2.98
CA ASP A 56 -4.42 3.53 -3.90
C ASP A 56 -5.80 3.72 -3.24
N ILE A 57 -5.93 3.35 -1.95
CA ILE A 57 -7.18 3.49 -1.19
C ILE A 57 -7.45 4.97 -0.89
N GLU A 58 -6.45 5.71 -0.43
CA GLU A 58 -6.55 7.13 -0.12
C GLU A 58 -6.93 7.94 -1.36
N ASP A 59 -6.29 7.68 -2.50
CA ASP A 59 -6.57 8.31 -3.79
C ASP A 59 -8.02 8.04 -4.25
N TYR A 60 -8.49 6.80 -4.08
CA TYR A 60 -9.87 6.44 -4.42
C TYR A 60 -10.88 7.17 -3.52
N GLU A 61 -10.64 7.18 -2.21
CA GLU A 61 -11.51 7.85 -1.24
C GLU A 61 -11.55 9.37 -1.47
N GLU A 62 -10.41 9.97 -1.82
CA GLU A 62 -10.34 11.38 -2.21
C GLU A 62 -11.11 11.65 -3.50
N ALA A 63 -10.90 10.85 -4.55
CA ALA A 63 -11.61 11.02 -5.81
C ALA A 63 -13.13 10.89 -5.64
N ASP A 64 -13.60 9.90 -4.87
CA ASP A 64 -15.03 9.71 -4.56
C ASP A 64 -15.60 10.88 -3.76
N ARG A 65 -14.87 11.40 -2.77
CA ARG A 65 -15.27 12.57 -1.99
C ARG A 65 -15.40 13.81 -2.87
N VAL A 66 -14.37 14.15 -3.64
CA VAL A 66 -14.36 15.32 -4.54
C VAL A 66 -15.48 15.21 -5.57
N TYR A 67 -15.71 14.02 -6.12
CA TYR A 67 -16.81 13.79 -7.05
C TYR A 67 -18.17 14.04 -6.39
N LYS A 68 -18.41 13.53 -5.18
CA LYS A 68 -19.65 13.77 -4.44
C LYS A 68 -19.86 15.24 -4.10
N GLU A 69 -18.80 15.93 -3.69
CA GLU A 69 -18.84 17.38 -3.43
C GLU A 69 -19.17 18.17 -4.70
N PHE A 70 -18.58 17.83 -5.83
CA PHE A 70 -18.89 18.44 -7.13
C PHE A 70 -20.36 18.22 -7.53
N ILE A 71 -20.87 16.98 -7.42
CA ILE A 71 -22.29 16.70 -7.70
C ILE A 71 -23.21 17.47 -6.75
N ALA A 72 -22.86 17.58 -5.47
CA ALA A 72 -23.65 18.31 -4.48
C ALA A 72 -23.61 19.84 -4.68
N SER A 73 -22.52 20.37 -5.23
CA SER A 73 -22.37 21.81 -5.51
C SER A 73 -23.34 22.31 -6.60
N GLY A 74 -23.78 21.42 -7.49
CA GLY A 74 -24.60 21.78 -8.66
C GLY A 74 -23.85 22.56 -9.74
N GLU A 75 -22.51 22.69 -9.63
CA GLU A 75 -21.68 23.29 -10.66
C GLU A 75 -21.74 22.49 -11.97
N LYS A 76 -21.62 23.20 -13.10
CA LYS A 76 -21.59 22.55 -14.41
C LYS A 76 -20.20 21.99 -14.69
N SER A 77 -20.14 20.75 -15.15
CA SER A 77 -18.88 20.18 -15.62
C SER A 77 -18.45 20.87 -16.90
N ILE A 78 -17.13 21.00 -17.08
CA ILE A 78 -16.52 21.52 -18.30
C ILE A 78 -15.94 20.33 -19.05
N PRO A 79 -16.25 20.14 -20.36
CA PRO A 79 -15.64 19.09 -21.15
C PRO A 79 -14.12 19.20 -21.19
N PHE A 80 -13.41 18.07 -21.09
CA PHE A 80 -11.95 18.06 -21.09
C PHE A 80 -11.35 18.73 -22.35
N SER A 81 -12.01 18.61 -23.51
CA SER A 81 -11.59 19.27 -24.75
C SER A 81 -11.57 20.81 -24.67
N GLU A 82 -12.40 21.42 -23.83
CA GLU A 82 -12.39 22.86 -23.58
C GLU A 82 -11.22 23.26 -22.67
N ILE A 83 -10.91 22.42 -21.68
CA ILE A 83 -9.74 22.57 -20.81
C ILE A 83 -8.45 22.48 -21.63
N GLN A 84 -8.33 21.50 -22.53
CA GLN A 84 -7.16 21.34 -23.40
C GLN A 84 -6.90 22.59 -24.25
N LYS A 85 -7.94 23.12 -24.90
CA LYS A 85 -7.83 24.36 -25.69
C LYS A 85 -7.42 25.56 -24.83
N LYS A 86 -7.91 25.63 -23.59
CA LYS A 86 -7.65 26.75 -22.68
C LYS A 86 -6.20 26.77 -22.17
N TYR A 87 -5.60 25.60 -21.95
CA TYR A 87 -4.27 25.47 -21.34
C TYR A 87 -3.19 24.95 -22.30
N ASP A 88 -3.51 24.77 -23.58
CA ASP A 88 -2.60 24.24 -24.61
C ASP A 88 -2.00 22.87 -24.22
N LEU A 89 -2.88 21.97 -23.76
CA LEU A 89 -2.57 20.60 -23.32
C LEU A 89 -2.83 19.55 -24.41
#